data_AF-A0A198A950-F1
#
_entry.id   AF-A0A198A950-F1
#
_cell.length_a   1.000
_cell.length_b   1.000
_cell.length_c   1.000
_cell.angle_alpha   90.00
_cell.angle_beta   90.00
_cell.angle_gamma   90.00
#
_symmetry.space_group_name_H-M   'P 1'
#
loop_
_entity.id
_entity.type
_entity.pdbx_description
1 polymer ?
#
loop_
_entity_poly.entity_id
_entity_poly.type
_entity_poly.pdbx_seq_one_letter_code
_entity_poly.pdbx_strand_id
1 'polypeptide(L)'
;MLFSIESMVKRQEAAVYLYGVSTFSSMLAMKRGHNQELAAIAGLLHDYYFFKTGIVEFPGPNSAETARVILRDTGMFTKEEQLTVLRSIFYQQDNSRSYDPYEEMIKDAITLQLYFQSTVCKLSRTDVKRLEKLLSELGFLGESLEEMMILADEETRSRPNDEKRRKLADIAEMLAGEEIVGVPGDKRYQEICKYWPDPNIYTVLRNSWCASFVYHVCRLAGFLLPIRYPNAIHRFAGVGAWLEWSQLPETGFFHRDEQAGFTPQRGDIVIYDKLLSDRAHDHIGIVLAVTEKEILVAEGNRDNANYSSIFYRDRRHCILGYIRIDNNYQYRFSGDYNPF
;
A
#
# COMPACT_ATOMS: atom_id res chain seq x y z
N MET A 1 -0.70 -16.67 -7.17
CA MET A 1 0.25 -15.56 -7.41
C MET A 1 1.31 -15.89 -8.46
N LEU A 2 2.10 -16.96 -8.32
CA LEU A 2 3.27 -17.24 -9.18
C LEU A 2 3.02 -17.24 -10.70
N PHE A 3 1.85 -17.70 -11.16
CA PHE A 3 1.52 -17.71 -12.59
C PHE A 3 1.40 -16.32 -13.24
N SER A 4 1.25 -15.24 -12.46
CA SER A 4 1.29 -13.87 -13.02
C SER A 4 2.71 -13.37 -13.27
N ILE A 5 3.75 -14.12 -12.87
CA ILE A 5 5.15 -13.78 -13.16
C ILE A 5 5.48 -14.38 -14.53
N GLU A 6 5.73 -13.54 -15.53
CA GLU A 6 6.02 -13.97 -16.91
C GLU A 6 7.33 -14.76 -17.02
N SER A 7 8.41 -14.27 -16.38
CA SER A 7 9.71 -14.93 -16.41
C SER A 7 9.69 -16.24 -15.60
N MET A 8 10.02 -17.35 -16.26
CA MET A 8 10.12 -18.66 -15.64
C MET A 8 11.16 -18.70 -14.51
N VAL A 9 12.32 -18.06 -14.71
CA VAL A 9 13.39 -17.97 -13.70
C VAL A 9 12.89 -17.23 -12.46
N LYS A 10 12.33 -16.02 -12.63
CA LYS A 10 11.77 -15.25 -11.52
C LYS A 10 10.63 -15.98 -10.82
N ARG A 11 9.83 -16.75 -11.56
CA ARG A 11 8.75 -17.57 -11.00
C ARG A 11 9.30 -18.70 -10.13
N GLN A 12 10.37 -19.36 -10.56
CA GLN A 12 11.05 -20.40 -9.77
C GLN A 12 11.70 -19.81 -8.52
N GLU A 13 12.41 -18.69 -8.63
CA GLU A 13 12.99 -17.97 -7.49
C GLU A 13 11.92 -17.58 -6.47
N ALA A 14 10.80 -17.02 -6.93
CA ALA A 14 9.65 -16.68 -6.10
C ALA A 14 9.04 -17.92 -5.41
N ALA A 15 8.93 -19.03 -6.13
CA ALA A 15 8.40 -20.28 -5.56
C ALA A 15 9.33 -20.80 -4.45
N VAL A 16 10.63 -20.87 -4.70
CA VAL A 16 11.63 -21.30 -3.71
C VAL A 16 11.58 -20.42 -2.47
N TYR A 17 11.53 -19.10 -2.66
CA TYR A 17 11.46 -18.15 -1.55
C TYR A 17 10.19 -18.34 -0.71
N LEU A 18 9.00 -18.30 -1.34
CA LEU A 18 7.73 -18.36 -0.61
C LEU A 18 7.49 -19.71 0.06
N TYR A 19 7.82 -20.83 -0.61
CA TYR A 19 7.70 -22.16 0.01
C TYR A 19 8.75 -22.38 1.10
N GLY A 20 9.93 -21.80 0.95
CA GLY A 20 10.97 -21.80 1.96
C GLY A 20 10.54 -21.05 3.23
N VAL A 21 10.06 -19.81 3.11
CA VAL A 21 9.49 -19.07 4.26
C VAL A 21 8.34 -19.85 4.89
N SER A 22 7.39 -20.35 4.09
CA SER A 22 6.27 -21.16 4.59
C SER A 22 6.72 -22.39 5.39
N THR A 23 7.75 -23.08 4.91
CA THR A 23 8.31 -24.28 5.56
C THR A 23 9.05 -23.92 6.85
N PHE A 24 9.86 -22.85 6.85
CA PHE A 24 10.50 -22.37 8.08
C PHE A 24 9.49 -21.87 9.10
N SER A 25 8.43 -21.18 8.69
CA SER A 25 7.33 -20.79 9.59
C SER A 25 6.66 -22.00 10.23
N SER A 26 6.36 -23.04 9.43
CA SER A 26 5.77 -24.29 9.93
C SER A 26 6.69 -25.01 10.93
N MET A 27 7.98 -25.14 10.60
CA MET A 27 8.99 -25.74 11.46
C MET A 27 9.16 -24.98 12.79
N LEU A 28 9.24 -23.64 12.74
CA LEU A 28 9.36 -22.81 13.94
C LEU A 28 8.09 -22.91 14.79
N ALA A 29 6.90 -22.93 14.18
CA ALA A 29 5.65 -23.15 14.90
C ALA A 29 5.65 -24.49 15.64
N MET A 30 6.10 -25.57 14.97
CA MET A 30 6.23 -26.89 15.59
C MET A 30 7.15 -26.85 16.82
N LYS A 31 8.35 -26.25 16.66
CA LYS A 31 9.35 -26.17 17.74
C LYS A 31 8.86 -25.32 18.92
N ARG A 32 8.10 -24.26 18.65
CA ARG A 32 7.62 -23.30 19.66
C ARG A 32 6.23 -23.62 20.23
N GLY A 33 5.59 -24.71 19.79
CA GLY A 33 4.29 -25.15 20.29
C GLY A 33 3.10 -24.33 19.78
N HIS A 34 3.19 -23.83 18.54
CA HIS A 34 2.13 -23.07 17.85
C HIS A 34 1.52 -23.85 16.68
N ASN A 35 0.45 -23.32 16.08
CA ASN A 35 -0.24 -23.94 14.95
C ASN A 35 0.61 -23.83 13.68
N GLN A 36 1.09 -24.97 13.19
CA GLN A 36 1.94 -25.09 12.02
C GLN A 36 1.25 -24.65 10.73
N GLU A 37 -0.05 -24.88 10.59
CA GLU A 37 -0.83 -24.55 9.40
C GLU A 37 -0.99 -23.04 9.26
N LEU A 38 -1.39 -22.35 10.34
CA LEU A 38 -1.51 -20.88 10.33
C LEU A 38 -0.18 -20.20 10.04
N ALA A 39 0.91 -20.70 10.63
CA ALA A 39 2.25 -20.19 10.38
C ALA A 39 2.68 -20.42 8.92
N ALA A 40 2.43 -21.61 8.37
CA ALA A 40 2.74 -21.93 6.99
C ALA A 40 1.96 -21.04 6.00
N ILE A 41 0.68 -20.77 6.28
CA ILE A 41 -0.19 -19.89 5.47
C ILE A 41 0.32 -18.45 5.51
N ALA A 42 0.62 -17.92 6.70
CA ALA A 42 1.19 -16.58 6.84
C ALA A 42 2.54 -16.47 6.10
N GLY A 43 3.42 -17.45 6.26
CA GLY A 43 4.71 -17.51 5.55
C GLY A 43 4.55 -17.63 4.04
N LEU A 44 3.52 -18.30 3.52
CA LEU A 44 3.26 -18.39 2.08
C LEU A 44 2.72 -17.07 1.50
N LEU A 45 1.91 -16.34 2.27
CA LEU A 45 1.19 -15.15 1.80
C LEU A 45 1.87 -13.82 2.12
N HIS A 46 2.97 -13.81 2.88
CA HIS A 46 3.60 -12.58 3.40
C HIS A 46 3.96 -11.55 2.31
N ASP A 47 4.41 -12.01 1.15
CA ASP A 47 4.78 -11.16 0.00
C ASP A 47 3.83 -11.30 -1.19
N TYR A 48 2.58 -11.74 -0.93
CA TYR A 48 1.58 -11.95 -1.98
C TYR A 48 1.43 -10.72 -2.89
N TYR A 49 1.38 -9.51 -2.32
CA TYR A 49 1.22 -8.28 -3.09
C TYR A 49 2.40 -8.01 -4.03
N PHE A 50 3.63 -8.16 -3.52
CA PHE A 50 4.84 -7.96 -4.32
C PHE A 50 4.88 -8.93 -5.50
N PHE A 51 4.67 -10.23 -5.28
CA PHE A 51 4.71 -11.21 -6.38
C PHE A 51 3.54 -11.09 -7.36
N LYS A 52 2.48 -10.37 -6.99
CA LYS A 52 1.38 -10.03 -7.90
C LYS A 52 1.61 -8.77 -8.72
N THR A 53 2.27 -7.77 -8.15
CA THR A 53 2.30 -6.41 -8.71
C THR A 53 3.71 -5.94 -9.07
N GLY A 54 4.75 -6.53 -8.49
CA GLY A 54 6.13 -6.05 -8.56
C GLY A 54 6.39 -4.78 -7.74
N ILE A 55 5.43 -4.35 -6.90
CA ILE A 55 5.53 -3.13 -6.09
C ILE A 55 6.15 -3.50 -4.74
N VAL A 56 7.23 -2.81 -4.39
CA VAL A 56 8.07 -3.11 -3.22
C VAL A 56 7.66 -2.31 -1.98
N GLU A 57 6.92 -1.22 -2.14
CA GLU A 57 6.53 -0.36 -1.03
C GLU A 57 5.42 -0.97 -0.18
N PHE A 58 5.56 -0.81 1.14
CA PHE A 58 4.62 -1.28 2.15
C PHE A 58 4.24 -2.77 1.99
N PRO A 59 5.22 -3.70 1.93
CA PRO A 59 4.95 -5.10 1.63
C PRO A 59 4.03 -5.73 2.68
N GLY A 60 4.24 -5.46 3.97
CA GLY A 60 3.33 -5.90 5.04
C GLY A 60 1.90 -5.39 4.87
N PRO A 61 1.64 -4.08 4.92
CA PRO A 61 0.30 -3.52 4.76
C PRO A 61 -0.42 -3.96 3.49
N ASN A 62 0.25 -3.96 2.34
CA ASN A 62 -0.37 -4.30 1.06
C ASN A 62 -0.62 -5.81 0.92
N SER A 63 0.31 -6.66 1.37
CA SER A 63 0.09 -8.11 1.39
C SER A 63 -0.98 -8.51 2.39
N ALA A 64 -1.06 -7.89 3.56
CA ALA A 64 -2.13 -8.15 4.53
C ALA A 64 -3.49 -7.78 3.93
N GLU A 65 -3.63 -6.62 3.29
CA GLU A 65 -4.91 -6.24 2.68
C GLU A 65 -5.33 -7.14 1.51
N THR A 66 -4.38 -7.63 0.71
CA THR A 66 -4.69 -8.56 -0.37
C THR A 66 -5.00 -9.97 0.15
N ALA A 67 -4.24 -10.46 1.13
CA ALA A 67 -4.51 -11.73 1.80
C ALA A 67 -5.85 -11.71 2.53
N ARG A 68 -6.26 -10.58 3.12
CA ARG A 68 -7.55 -10.44 3.82
C ARG A 68 -8.73 -10.80 2.94
N VAL A 69 -8.73 -10.35 1.67
CA VAL A 69 -9.78 -10.69 0.70
C VAL A 69 -9.78 -12.18 0.41
N ILE A 70 -8.61 -12.79 0.23
CA ILE A 70 -8.48 -14.24 -0.02
C ILE A 70 -9.02 -15.04 1.17
N LEU A 71 -8.57 -14.76 2.39
CA LEU A 71 -8.98 -15.48 3.59
C LEU A 71 -10.48 -15.33 3.84
N ARG A 72 -11.02 -14.10 3.69
CA ARG A 72 -12.46 -13.84 3.82
C ARG A 72 -13.27 -14.64 2.81
N ASP A 73 -12.89 -14.59 1.52
CA ASP A 73 -13.68 -15.17 0.44
C ASP A 73 -13.62 -16.70 0.43
N THR A 74 -12.59 -17.31 1.04
CA THR A 74 -12.54 -18.78 1.22
C THR A 74 -13.57 -19.29 2.22
N GLY A 75 -13.96 -18.47 3.22
CA GLY A 75 -14.87 -18.90 4.29
C GLY A 75 -14.32 -20.01 5.19
N MET A 76 -13.00 -20.29 5.14
CA MET A 76 -12.37 -21.42 5.83
C MET A 76 -11.77 -21.07 7.19
N PHE A 77 -11.66 -19.79 7.53
CA PHE A 77 -10.94 -19.32 8.72
C PHE A 77 -11.88 -18.59 9.68
N THR A 78 -11.72 -18.85 10.97
CA THR A 78 -12.32 -18.04 12.04
C THR A 78 -11.76 -16.60 12.03
N LYS A 79 -12.40 -15.68 12.76
CA LYS A 79 -11.91 -14.29 12.86
C LYS A 79 -10.56 -14.23 13.55
N GLU A 80 -10.35 -15.07 14.56
CA GLU A 80 -9.12 -15.18 15.32
C GLU A 80 -7.98 -15.68 14.43
N GLU A 81 -8.20 -16.73 13.64
CA GLU A 81 -7.20 -17.25 12.70
C GLU A 81 -6.86 -16.22 11.60
N GLN A 82 -7.87 -15.56 11.06
CA GLN A 82 -7.67 -14.46 10.11
C GLN A 82 -6.84 -13.34 10.75
N LEU A 83 -7.14 -12.94 11.99
CA LEU A 83 -6.38 -11.92 12.71
C LEU A 83 -4.91 -12.33 12.87
N THR A 84 -4.64 -13.57 13.30
CA THR A 84 -3.28 -14.10 13.47
C THR A 84 -2.50 -14.06 12.17
N VAL A 85 -3.06 -14.59 11.07
CA VAL A 85 -2.37 -14.60 9.76
C VAL A 85 -2.14 -13.18 9.27
N LEU A 86 -3.16 -12.32 9.31
CA LEU A 86 -3.07 -10.97 8.74
C LEU A 86 -2.15 -10.06 9.52
N ARG A 87 -2.11 -10.13 10.86
CA ARG A 87 -1.15 -9.37 11.66
C ARG A 87 0.28 -9.83 11.43
N SER A 88 0.50 -11.14 11.31
CA SER A 88 1.81 -11.72 11.01
C SER A 88 2.36 -11.20 9.68
N ILE A 89 1.51 -11.12 8.66
CA ILE A 89 1.85 -10.52 7.37
C ILE A 89 2.06 -9.01 7.50
N PHE A 90 1.19 -8.30 8.21
CA PHE A 90 1.23 -6.84 8.33
C PHE A 90 2.54 -6.35 8.98
N TYR A 91 2.96 -7.00 10.07
CA TYR A 91 4.11 -6.59 10.87
C TYR A 91 5.44 -7.25 10.45
N GLN A 92 5.48 -7.95 9.33
CA GLN A 92 6.63 -8.76 8.89
C GLN A 92 7.97 -8.02 8.74
N GLN A 93 7.95 -6.69 8.61
CA GLN A 93 9.15 -5.84 8.52
C GLN A 93 9.25 -4.82 9.67
N ASP A 94 8.29 -4.84 10.60
CA ASP A 94 8.27 -3.89 11.70
C ASP A 94 9.15 -4.39 12.85
N ASN A 95 10.33 -3.80 12.98
CA ASN A 95 11.28 -4.07 14.05
C ASN A 95 11.23 -3.03 15.18
N SER A 96 10.22 -2.14 15.22
CA SER A 96 10.12 -1.08 16.23
C SER A 96 9.73 -1.58 17.62
N ARG A 97 9.06 -2.73 17.69
CA ARG A 97 8.69 -3.43 18.93
C ARG A 97 8.64 -4.94 18.71
N SER A 98 8.66 -5.69 19.80
CA SER A 98 8.35 -7.12 19.79
C SER A 98 6.84 -7.31 19.74
N TYR A 99 6.38 -8.19 18.86
CA TYR A 99 4.97 -8.51 18.67
C TYR A 99 4.61 -9.89 19.25
N ASP A 100 3.38 -10.33 19.00
CA ASP A 100 2.89 -11.65 19.38
C ASP A 100 3.69 -12.77 18.68
N PRO A 101 3.62 -14.03 19.16
CA PRO A 101 4.54 -15.07 18.73
C PRO A 101 4.54 -15.37 17.22
N TYR A 102 3.43 -15.21 16.51
CA TYR A 102 3.37 -15.48 15.07
C TYR A 102 4.03 -14.37 14.24
N GLU A 103 3.86 -13.10 14.63
CA GLU A 103 4.49 -11.95 13.99
C GLU A 103 6.02 -12.05 14.06
N GLU A 104 6.56 -12.41 15.23
CA GLU A 104 8.00 -12.65 15.38
C GLU A 104 8.47 -13.89 14.61
N MET A 105 7.66 -14.96 14.60
CA MET A 105 7.96 -16.18 13.85
C MET A 105 8.05 -15.96 12.35
N ILE A 106 7.22 -15.09 11.76
CA ILE A 106 7.31 -14.77 10.33
C ILE A 106 8.61 -13.99 10.03
N LYS A 107 8.99 -13.03 10.88
CA LYS A 107 10.29 -12.33 10.74
C LYS A 107 11.45 -13.32 10.80
N ASP A 108 11.38 -14.27 11.73
CA ASP A 108 12.38 -15.32 11.90
C ASP A 108 12.47 -16.24 10.68
N ALA A 109 11.33 -16.69 10.16
CA ALA A 109 11.26 -17.54 8.98
C ALA A 109 11.79 -16.85 7.72
N ILE A 110 11.49 -15.55 7.53
CA ILE A 110 12.06 -14.73 6.45
C ILE A 110 13.58 -14.64 6.60
N THR A 111 14.06 -14.37 7.82
CA THR A 111 15.50 -14.27 8.12
C THR A 111 16.23 -15.58 7.79
N LEU A 112 15.67 -16.73 8.20
CA LEU A 112 16.23 -18.04 7.89
C LEU A 112 16.22 -18.32 6.38
N GLN A 113 15.12 -18.01 5.69
CA GLN A 113 15.04 -18.21 4.25
C GLN A 113 16.11 -17.42 3.50
N LEU A 114 16.29 -16.15 3.87
CA LEU A 114 17.30 -15.29 3.28
C LEU A 114 18.72 -15.83 3.54
N TYR A 115 18.99 -16.30 4.76
CA TYR A 115 20.28 -16.90 5.13
C TYR A 115 20.59 -18.20 4.35
N PHE A 116 19.65 -19.14 4.29
CA PHE A 116 19.89 -20.44 3.64
C PHE A 116 19.82 -20.39 2.11
N GLN A 117 19.09 -19.44 1.52
CA GLN A 117 18.99 -19.31 0.07
C GLN A 117 20.13 -18.48 -0.54
N SER A 118 20.71 -17.53 0.21
CA SER A 118 21.66 -16.55 -0.33
C SER A 118 22.94 -16.48 0.50
N THR A 119 24.07 -16.90 -0.06
CA THR A 119 25.41 -16.71 0.54
C THR A 119 25.88 -15.24 0.57
N VAL A 120 25.11 -14.30 -0.02
CA VAL A 120 25.46 -12.88 -0.16
C VAL A 120 24.31 -11.96 0.31
N CYS A 121 23.46 -12.43 1.23
CA CYS A 121 22.32 -11.62 1.68
C CYS A 121 22.77 -10.40 2.51
N LYS A 122 22.25 -9.22 2.16
CA LYS A 122 22.42 -7.98 2.91
C LYS A 122 21.45 -7.97 4.10
N LEU A 123 21.84 -8.56 5.22
CA LEU A 123 21.06 -8.50 6.47
C LEU A 123 21.34 -7.18 7.19
N SER A 124 20.30 -6.58 7.80
CA SER A 124 20.53 -5.45 8.70
C SER A 124 21.22 -5.91 9.98
N ARG A 125 21.84 -4.99 10.74
CA ARG A 125 22.42 -5.31 12.05
C ARG A 125 21.40 -5.95 13.01
N THR A 126 20.13 -5.57 12.89
CA THR A 126 19.04 -6.14 13.68
C THR A 126 18.74 -7.57 13.26
N ASP A 127 18.73 -7.84 11.95
CA ASP A 127 18.47 -9.18 11.41
C ASP A 127 19.62 -10.15 11.72
N VAL A 128 20.87 -9.68 11.77
CA VAL A 128 22.02 -10.50 12.21
C VAL A 128 21.82 -10.96 13.66
N LYS A 129 21.48 -10.05 14.58
CA LYS A 129 21.21 -10.42 15.99
C LYS A 129 20.02 -11.35 16.12
N ARG A 130 19.00 -11.20 15.27
CA ARG A 130 17.86 -12.12 15.19
C ARG A 130 18.33 -13.50 14.71
N LEU A 131 19.12 -13.55 13.64
CA LEU A 131 19.67 -14.78 13.08
C LEU A 131 20.55 -15.54 14.08
N GLU A 132 21.45 -14.87 14.80
CA GLU A 132 22.30 -15.49 15.83
C GLU A 132 21.47 -16.23 16.88
N LYS A 133 20.42 -15.57 17.39
CA LYS A 133 19.49 -16.17 18.36
C LYS A 133 18.77 -17.37 17.76
N LEU A 134 18.35 -17.28 16.50
CA LEU A 134 17.64 -18.35 15.80
C LEU A 134 18.53 -19.57 15.55
N LEU A 135 19.76 -19.36 15.09
CA LEU A 135 20.72 -20.44 14.87
C LEU A 135 21.05 -21.15 16.19
N SER A 136 21.22 -20.40 17.27
CA SER A 136 21.38 -20.96 18.62
C SER A 136 20.15 -21.74 19.08
N GLU A 137 18.93 -21.22 18.85
CA GLU A 137 17.67 -21.91 19.14
C GLU A 137 17.58 -23.24 18.38
N LEU A 138 18.04 -23.27 17.13
CA LEU A 138 18.03 -24.46 16.26
C LEU A 138 19.19 -25.43 16.51
N GLY A 139 20.16 -25.06 17.35
CA GLY A 139 21.29 -25.93 17.72
C GLY A 139 22.48 -25.89 16.74
N PHE A 140 22.56 -24.87 15.88
CA PHE A 140 23.76 -24.63 15.08
C PHE A 140 24.85 -23.98 15.95
N LEU A 141 26.08 -24.50 15.90
CA LEU A 141 27.24 -23.92 16.59
C LEU A 141 27.80 -22.78 15.74
N GLY A 142 27.92 -21.58 16.33
CA GLY A 142 28.20 -20.35 15.60
C GLY A 142 29.60 -20.31 14.98
N GLU A 143 29.65 -20.28 13.64
CA GLU A 143 30.72 -19.56 12.96
C GLU A 143 30.49 -18.06 13.19
N SER A 144 31.57 -17.28 13.34
CA SER A 144 31.45 -15.83 13.50
C SER A 144 30.77 -15.25 12.26
N LEU A 145 29.54 -14.76 12.41
CA LEU A 145 28.78 -14.08 11.35
C LEU A 145 29.33 -12.67 11.05
N GLU A 146 30.43 -12.27 11.71
CA GLU A 146 31.08 -10.96 11.55
C GLU A 146 31.52 -10.69 10.10
N GLU A 147 31.80 -11.74 9.31
CA GLU A 147 32.22 -11.62 7.90
C GLU A 147 31.07 -11.31 6.92
N MET A 148 29.79 -11.42 7.33
CA MET A 148 28.62 -11.10 6.47
C MET A 148 28.18 -9.62 6.58
N MET A 149 28.87 -8.82 7.40
CA MET A 149 28.57 -7.41 7.56
C MET A 149 29.09 -6.58 6.38
N ILE A 150 28.21 -6.21 5.44
CA ILE A 150 28.47 -5.11 4.51
C ILE A 150 27.44 -4.00 4.69
N LEU A 151 28.00 -2.80 4.83
CA LEU A 151 27.38 -1.53 5.17
C LEU A 151 26.07 -1.26 4.40
N ALA A 152 25.01 -1.02 5.16
CA ALA A 152 23.85 -0.25 4.72
C ALA A 152 23.57 0.80 5.79
N ASP A 153 24.39 1.85 5.80
CA ASP A 153 24.01 3.14 6.34
C ASP A 153 24.29 4.17 5.25
N GLU A 154 23.37 4.26 4.31
CA GLU A 154 23.05 5.53 3.69
C GLU A 154 21.59 5.81 3.97
N GLU A 155 21.30 6.36 5.15
CA GLU A 155 20.16 7.27 5.25
C GLU A 155 20.44 8.43 4.30
N THR A 156 20.02 8.29 3.04
CA THR A 156 19.70 9.44 2.21
C THR A 156 18.61 10.20 2.94
N ARG A 157 19.01 11.17 3.76
CA ARG A 157 18.14 12.24 4.22
C ARG A 157 17.56 12.89 2.98
N SER A 158 16.33 12.51 2.63
CA SER A 158 15.61 13.22 1.58
C SER A 158 15.50 14.66 2.02
N ARG A 159 16.06 15.58 1.23
CA ARG A 159 15.85 17.02 1.45
C ARG A 159 14.34 17.26 1.52
N PRO A 160 13.87 18.21 2.37
CA PRO A 160 12.49 18.67 2.32
C PRO A 160 12.16 19.00 0.87
N ASN A 161 11.20 18.28 0.30
CA ASN A 161 10.85 18.47 -1.10
C ASN A 161 9.64 19.40 -1.12
N ASP A 162 9.91 20.71 -1.03
CA ASP A 162 8.91 21.78 -1.11
C ASP A 162 8.09 21.76 -2.42
N GLU A 163 8.39 20.84 -3.34
CA GLU A 163 7.81 20.75 -4.66
C GLU A 163 6.89 19.52 -4.86
N LYS A 164 6.67 18.64 -3.87
CA LYS A 164 5.83 17.43 -4.08
C LYS A 164 4.40 17.76 -4.52
N ARG A 165 3.73 18.72 -3.89
CA ARG A 165 2.40 19.19 -4.30
C ARG A 165 2.39 19.83 -5.68
N ARG A 166 3.45 20.56 -6.04
CA ARG A 166 3.60 21.12 -7.38
C ARG A 166 3.72 19.99 -8.41
N LYS A 167 4.61 19.03 -8.14
CA LYS A 167 4.79 17.81 -8.95
C LYS A 167 3.51 16.99 -9.07
N LEU A 168 2.71 16.90 -8.00
CA LEU A 168 1.39 16.25 -8.01
C LEU A 168 0.48 16.89 -9.06
N ALA A 169 0.35 18.22 -9.04
CA ALA A 169 -0.47 18.94 -10.02
C ALA A 169 0.08 18.83 -11.44
N ASP A 170 1.40 18.94 -11.63
CA ASP A 170 2.04 18.83 -12.96
C ASP A 170 1.82 17.44 -13.58
N ILE A 171 1.92 16.38 -12.77
CA ILE A 171 1.63 15.01 -13.21
C ILE A 171 0.13 14.82 -13.48
N ALA A 172 -0.74 15.38 -12.63
CA ALA A 172 -2.18 15.31 -12.81
C ALA A 172 -2.59 15.96 -14.14
N GLU A 173 -2.08 17.15 -14.43
CA GLU A 173 -2.32 17.88 -15.67
C GLU A 173 -1.83 17.08 -16.88
N MET A 174 -0.60 16.57 -16.85
CA MET A 174 -0.07 15.74 -17.92
C MET A 174 -0.92 14.49 -18.19
N LEU A 175 -1.23 13.68 -17.16
CA LEU A 175 -1.97 12.42 -17.32
C LEU A 175 -3.46 12.62 -17.60
N ALA A 176 -4.05 13.74 -17.15
CA ALA A 176 -5.42 14.08 -17.48
C ALA A 176 -5.54 14.57 -18.93
N GLY A 177 -4.57 15.33 -19.44
CA GLY A 177 -4.52 15.76 -20.84
C GLY A 177 -4.30 14.62 -21.85
N GLU A 178 -3.89 13.45 -21.37
CA GLU A 178 -3.71 12.24 -22.15
C GLU A 178 -5.00 11.45 -22.46
N GLU A 179 -6.13 11.86 -21.87
CA GLU A 179 -7.45 11.24 -22.05
C GLU A 179 -7.42 9.71 -21.83
N ILE A 180 -6.89 9.27 -20.69
CA ILE A 180 -6.81 7.86 -20.32
C ILE A 180 -8.21 7.31 -20.15
N VAL A 181 -8.57 6.31 -20.96
CA VAL A 181 -9.91 5.72 -20.95
C VAL A 181 -9.93 4.55 -19.97
N GLY A 182 -10.90 4.56 -19.06
CA GLY A 182 -11.12 3.57 -17.99
C GLY A 182 -11.65 2.23 -18.49
N VAL A 183 -10.99 1.64 -19.49
CA VAL A 183 -11.38 0.37 -20.12
C VAL A 183 -10.17 -0.58 -20.19
N PRO A 184 -10.38 -1.91 -20.09
CA PRO A 184 -9.29 -2.89 -20.13
C PRO A 184 -8.40 -2.83 -21.37
N GLY A 185 -8.83 -2.21 -22.47
CA GLY A 185 -8.02 -2.04 -23.68
C GLY A 185 -6.93 -0.97 -23.59
N ASP A 186 -7.06 0.00 -22.67
CA ASP A 186 -6.07 1.07 -22.51
C ASP A 186 -4.95 0.61 -21.57
N LYS A 187 -3.71 0.55 -22.08
CA LYS A 187 -2.54 0.11 -21.30
C LYS A 187 -2.23 1.02 -20.11
N ARG A 188 -2.54 2.32 -20.20
CA ARG A 188 -2.31 3.28 -19.12
C ARG A 188 -3.30 3.05 -17.98
N TYR A 189 -4.55 2.72 -18.33
CA TYR A 189 -5.54 2.26 -17.36
C TYR A 189 -5.11 0.95 -16.68
N GLN A 190 -4.62 -0.04 -17.44
CA GLN A 190 -4.11 -1.29 -16.87
C GLN A 190 -2.97 -1.06 -15.86
N GLU A 191 -2.05 -0.14 -16.14
CA GLU A 191 -0.96 0.19 -15.22
C GLU A 191 -1.48 0.77 -13.90
N ILE A 192 -2.55 1.57 -13.94
CA ILE A 192 -3.21 2.10 -12.73
C ILE A 192 -3.95 0.99 -11.98
N CYS A 193 -4.65 0.09 -12.68
CA CYS A 193 -5.33 -1.05 -12.07
C CYS A 193 -4.38 -2.00 -11.32
N LYS A 194 -3.11 -2.06 -11.72
CA LYS A 194 -2.08 -2.95 -11.16
C LYS A 194 -1.88 -2.80 -9.65
N TYR A 195 -2.21 -1.64 -9.07
CA TYR A 195 -2.16 -1.44 -7.62
C TYR A 195 -3.14 -2.31 -6.83
N TRP A 196 -4.20 -2.82 -7.47
CA TRP A 196 -5.19 -3.65 -6.80
C TRP A 196 -5.31 -4.98 -7.56
N PRO A 197 -4.53 -6.02 -7.18
CA PRO A 197 -4.44 -7.27 -7.92
C PRO A 197 -5.65 -8.20 -7.72
N ASP A 198 -6.85 -7.63 -7.67
CA ASP A 198 -8.12 -8.34 -7.55
C ASP A 198 -8.52 -8.93 -8.92
N PRO A 199 -9.07 -10.16 -9.00
CA PRO A 199 -9.44 -10.78 -10.27
C PRO A 199 -10.43 -9.95 -11.12
N ASN A 200 -11.32 -9.20 -10.46
CA ASN A 200 -12.38 -8.41 -11.11
C ASN A 200 -12.06 -6.90 -11.12
N ILE A 201 -10.79 -6.52 -11.04
CA ILE A 201 -10.41 -5.12 -10.79
C ILE A 201 -11.00 -4.13 -11.80
N TYR A 202 -11.04 -4.48 -13.08
CA TYR A 202 -11.60 -3.60 -14.13
C TYR A 202 -13.10 -3.34 -13.95
N THR A 203 -13.83 -4.27 -13.35
CA THR A 203 -15.24 -4.08 -13.02
C THR A 203 -15.38 -3.22 -11.77
N VAL A 204 -14.56 -3.47 -10.75
CA VAL A 204 -14.59 -2.75 -9.47
C VAL A 204 -14.24 -1.27 -9.66
N LEU A 205 -13.21 -0.97 -10.44
CA LEU A 205 -12.74 0.41 -10.63
C LEU A 205 -13.60 1.23 -11.61
N ARG A 206 -14.56 0.62 -12.31
CA ARG A 206 -15.46 1.36 -13.21
C ARG A 206 -16.18 2.51 -12.49
N ASN A 207 -16.54 2.33 -11.22
CA ASN A 207 -17.24 3.36 -10.45
C ASN A 207 -16.31 4.12 -9.49
N SER A 208 -15.02 3.83 -9.52
CA SER A 208 -14.03 4.38 -8.58
C SER A 208 -12.76 4.84 -9.30
N TRP A 209 -12.89 5.11 -10.61
CA TRP A 209 -11.79 5.46 -11.48
C TRP A 209 -11.14 6.78 -11.08
N CYS A 210 -11.93 7.77 -10.65
CA CYS A 210 -11.43 9.05 -10.16
C CYS A 210 -10.44 8.90 -8.99
N ALA A 211 -10.78 8.13 -7.96
CA ALA A 211 -9.91 7.90 -6.81
C ALA A 211 -8.68 7.05 -7.18
N SER A 212 -8.83 6.09 -8.09
CA SER A 212 -7.71 5.27 -8.58
C SER A 212 -6.69 6.10 -9.36
N PHE A 213 -7.16 7.03 -10.19
CA PHE A 213 -6.34 8.02 -10.89
C PHE A 213 -5.59 8.91 -9.91
N VAL A 214 -6.28 9.48 -8.90
CA VAL A 214 -5.64 10.32 -7.88
C VAL A 214 -4.57 9.55 -7.10
N TYR A 215 -4.83 8.28 -6.73
CA TYR A 215 -3.83 7.42 -6.09
C TYR A 215 -2.57 7.25 -6.95
N HIS A 216 -2.73 6.97 -8.24
CA HIS A 216 -1.61 6.84 -9.15
C HIS A 216 -0.77 8.13 -9.23
N VAL A 217 -1.43 9.27 -9.38
CA VAL A 217 -0.77 10.58 -9.45
C VAL A 217 -0.02 10.89 -8.14
N CYS A 218 -0.62 10.61 -6.98
CA CYS A 218 0.04 10.71 -5.68
C CYS A 218 1.30 9.86 -5.59
N ARG A 219 1.25 8.60 -6.02
CA ARG A 219 2.43 7.72 -6.02
C ARG A 219 3.55 8.26 -6.91
N LEU A 220 3.25 8.70 -8.14
CA LEU A 220 4.25 9.28 -9.05
C LEU A 220 4.85 10.59 -8.53
N ALA A 221 4.07 11.38 -7.78
CA ALA A 221 4.52 12.58 -7.10
C ALA A 221 5.40 12.31 -5.86
N GLY A 222 5.44 11.06 -5.38
CA GLY A 222 6.20 10.65 -4.19
C GLY A 222 5.41 10.74 -2.88
N PHE A 223 4.08 10.83 -2.95
CA PHE A 223 3.18 10.56 -1.84
C PHE A 223 2.85 9.07 -1.83
N LEU A 224 3.74 8.31 -1.19
CA LEU A 224 3.62 6.87 -1.10
C LEU A 224 2.67 6.50 0.05
N LEU A 225 1.60 5.78 -0.28
CA LEU A 225 0.59 5.27 0.64
C LEU A 225 0.36 3.77 0.37
N PRO A 226 0.05 2.95 1.38
CA PRO A 226 -0.46 1.60 1.15
C PRO A 226 -1.79 1.66 0.37
N ILE A 227 -2.23 0.56 -0.22
CA ILE A 227 -3.46 0.50 -1.01
C ILE A 227 -4.73 0.70 -0.16
N ARG A 228 -4.60 0.56 1.16
CA ARG A 228 -5.60 0.81 2.19
C ARG A 228 -4.87 1.35 3.42
N TYR A 229 -5.34 2.44 4.00
CA TYR A 229 -4.82 2.88 5.30
C TYR A 229 -5.15 1.82 6.36
N PRO A 230 -4.23 1.46 7.28
CA PRO A 230 -4.51 0.43 8.29
C PRO A 230 -5.81 0.73 9.03
N ASN A 231 -6.62 -0.30 9.25
CA ASN A 231 -7.91 -0.26 9.94
C ASN A 231 -9.03 0.53 9.21
N ALA A 232 -8.74 1.24 8.11
CA ALA A 232 -9.76 2.01 7.38
C ALA A 232 -10.79 1.11 6.70
N ILE A 233 -12.00 1.60 6.43
CA ILE A 233 -13.05 0.74 5.84
C ILE A 233 -12.79 0.48 4.35
N HIS A 234 -12.25 1.47 3.65
CA HIS A 234 -12.10 1.48 2.21
C HIS A 234 -10.63 1.54 1.75
N ARG A 235 -10.36 1.01 0.56
CA ARG A 235 -9.07 1.16 -0.15
C ARG A 235 -8.99 2.55 -0.79
N PHE A 236 -7.78 3.07 -1.02
CA PHE A 236 -7.57 4.36 -1.71
C PHE A 236 -8.02 4.38 -3.18
N ALA A 237 -8.51 3.25 -3.70
CA ALA A 237 -9.32 3.21 -4.92
C ALA A 237 -10.70 3.87 -4.77
N GLY A 238 -11.15 4.25 -3.57
CA GLY A 238 -12.44 4.89 -3.31
C GLY A 238 -12.31 6.24 -2.61
N VAL A 239 -13.19 7.19 -2.95
CA VAL A 239 -13.15 8.57 -2.42
C VAL A 239 -13.28 8.62 -0.89
N GLY A 240 -14.12 7.77 -0.31
CA GLY A 240 -14.30 7.68 1.14
C GLY A 240 -13.00 7.39 1.90
N ALA A 241 -12.09 6.59 1.33
CA ALA A 241 -10.79 6.32 1.95
C ALA A 241 -9.91 7.56 2.04
N TRP A 242 -9.93 8.42 1.02
CA TRP A 242 -9.20 9.69 1.02
C TRP A 242 -9.74 10.64 2.08
N LEU A 243 -11.07 10.75 2.15
CA LEU A 243 -11.75 11.59 3.13
C LEU A 243 -11.44 11.13 4.56
N GLU A 244 -11.66 9.84 4.87
CA GLU A 244 -11.36 9.25 6.18
C GLU A 244 -9.90 9.47 6.57
N TRP A 245 -8.96 9.07 5.70
CA TRP A 245 -7.52 9.21 5.94
C TRP A 245 -7.10 10.65 6.19
N SER A 246 -7.66 11.61 5.45
CA SER A 246 -7.31 13.02 5.59
C SER A 246 -7.84 13.68 6.88
N GLN A 247 -8.77 13.03 7.58
CA GLN A 247 -9.39 13.54 8.81
C GLN A 247 -8.82 12.90 10.08
N LEU A 248 -7.92 11.93 9.94
CA LEU A 248 -7.28 11.28 11.09
C LEU A 248 -6.47 12.29 11.93
N PRO A 249 -6.37 12.09 13.25
CA PRO A 249 -5.60 12.98 14.12
C PRO A 249 -4.15 13.21 13.68
N GLU A 250 -3.51 12.18 13.12
CA GLU A 250 -2.12 12.20 12.67
C GLU A 250 -1.91 12.88 11.30
N THR A 251 -2.97 13.05 10.51
CA THR A 251 -2.89 13.68 9.17
C THR A 251 -3.52 15.06 9.19
N GLY A 252 -4.79 15.18 9.59
CA GLY A 252 -5.50 16.46 9.68
C GLY A 252 -5.45 17.31 8.41
N PHE A 253 -5.35 16.69 7.24
CA PHE A 253 -5.15 17.36 5.94
C PHE A 253 -6.45 17.87 5.31
N PHE A 254 -7.61 17.47 5.84
CA PHE A 254 -8.90 17.87 5.31
C PHE A 254 -9.29 19.28 5.77
N HIS A 255 -9.65 20.12 4.80
CA HIS A 255 -10.23 21.44 5.02
C HIS A 255 -11.61 21.48 4.36
N ARG A 256 -12.64 21.84 5.13
CA ARG A 256 -13.99 22.02 4.56
C ARG A 256 -13.97 23.17 3.55
N ASP A 257 -14.84 23.10 2.54
CA ASP A 257 -15.03 24.25 1.66
C ASP A 257 -15.46 25.47 2.49
N GLU A 258 -14.99 26.64 2.07
CA GLU A 258 -15.18 27.93 2.77
C GLU A 258 -14.65 27.98 4.22
N GLN A 259 -13.82 27.02 4.65
CA GLN A 259 -13.18 27.06 5.96
C GLN A 259 -12.34 28.34 6.13
N ALA A 260 -12.60 29.08 7.21
CA ALA A 260 -11.87 30.30 7.51
C ALA A 260 -10.35 30.07 7.56
N GLY A 261 -9.59 30.92 6.85
CA GLY A 261 -8.13 30.84 6.76
C GLY A 261 -7.59 29.79 5.79
N PHE A 262 -8.46 29.07 5.06
CA PHE A 262 -8.04 28.16 4.01
C PHE A 262 -8.37 28.73 2.62
N THR A 263 -7.41 28.65 1.69
CA THR A 263 -7.64 28.95 0.28
C THR A 263 -7.07 27.79 -0.53
N PRO A 264 -7.87 27.14 -1.39
CA PRO A 264 -7.39 26.04 -2.20
C PRO A 264 -6.31 26.52 -3.17
N GLN A 265 -5.35 25.65 -3.44
CA GLN A 265 -4.16 25.91 -4.22
C GLN A 265 -3.89 24.76 -5.19
N ARG A 266 -3.11 25.03 -6.22
CA ARG A 266 -2.56 24.01 -7.11
C ARG A 266 -1.90 22.90 -6.30
N GLY A 267 -2.27 21.64 -6.58
CA GLY A 267 -1.78 20.46 -5.86
C GLY A 267 -2.55 20.12 -4.58
N ASP A 268 -3.64 20.82 -4.27
CA ASP A 268 -4.66 20.28 -3.38
C ASP A 268 -5.49 19.23 -4.12
N ILE A 269 -6.02 18.27 -3.38
CA ILE A 269 -7.01 17.31 -3.87
C ILE A 269 -8.38 17.85 -3.48
N VAL A 270 -9.33 17.90 -4.40
CA VAL A 270 -10.71 18.32 -4.15
C VAL A 270 -11.61 17.10 -4.00
N ILE A 271 -12.49 17.11 -3.00
CA ILE A 271 -13.51 16.10 -2.76
C ILE A 271 -14.88 16.75 -3.02
N TYR A 272 -15.72 16.09 -3.81
CA TYR A 272 -17.08 16.54 -4.09
C TYR A 272 -18.11 15.67 -3.39
N ASP A 273 -19.24 16.27 -3.02
CA ASP A 273 -20.40 15.62 -2.44
C ASP A 273 -21.59 15.69 -3.40
N LYS A 274 -22.10 14.53 -3.81
CA LYS A 274 -23.27 14.38 -4.68
C LYS A 274 -23.14 15.11 -6.02
N LEU A 275 -21.99 15.01 -6.66
CA LEU A 275 -21.72 15.64 -7.95
C LEU A 275 -22.17 14.78 -9.13
N LEU A 276 -21.93 13.47 -9.05
CA LEU A 276 -22.16 12.51 -10.12
C LEU A 276 -23.23 11.46 -9.76
N SER A 277 -23.66 11.43 -8.50
CA SER A 277 -24.66 10.51 -7.93
C SER A 277 -25.28 11.10 -6.66
N ASP A 278 -26.31 10.46 -6.10
CA ASP A 278 -26.89 10.87 -4.81
C ASP A 278 -26.09 10.41 -3.57
N ARG A 279 -24.93 9.77 -3.79
CA ARG A 279 -24.08 9.25 -2.71
C ARG A 279 -23.21 10.36 -2.14
N ALA A 280 -22.90 10.25 -0.86
CA ALA A 280 -21.98 11.17 -0.23
C ALA A 280 -20.56 10.98 -0.77
N HIS A 281 -19.78 12.06 -0.84
CA HIS A 281 -18.36 12.09 -1.23
C HIS A 281 -18.07 11.22 -2.48
N ASP A 282 -18.79 11.48 -3.56
CA ASP A 282 -18.87 10.57 -4.72
C ASP A 282 -17.81 10.84 -5.78
N HIS A 283 -17.08 11.95 -5.69
CA HIS A 283 -16.06 12.30 -6.69
C HIS A 283 -14.83 13.00 -6.10
N ILE A 284 -13.72 12.92 -6.82
CA ILE A 284 -12.41 13.45 -6.41
C ILE A 284 -11.59 13.91 -7.62
N GLY A 285 -10.79 14.95 -7.43
CA GLY A 285 -9.89 15.51 -8.45
C GLY A 285 -8.67 16.19 -7.85
N ILE A 286 -7.77 16.66 -8.71
CA ILE A 286 -6.58 17.43 -8.31
C ILE A 286 -6.73 18.86 -8.84
N VAL A 287 -6.57 19.84 -7.95
CA VAL A 287 -6.67 21.27 -8.27
C VAL A 287 -5.42 21.69 -9.05
N LEU A 288 -5.64 22.30 -10.22
CA LEU A 288 -4.59 22.83 -11.10
C LEU A 288 -4.50 24.36 -11.02
N ALA A 289 -5.64 25.03 -10.89
CA ALA A 289 -5.75 26.47 -10.69
C ALA A 289 -7.11 26.81 -10.04
N VAL A 290 -7.18 27.97 -9.39
CA VAL A 290 -8.39 28.46 -8.70
C VAL A 290 -8.65 29.89 -9.11
N THR A 291 -9.91 30.20 -9.42
CA THR A 291 -10.43 31.56 -9.61
C THR A 291 -11.52 31.86 -8.58
N GLU A 292 -12.14 33.04 -8.65
CA GLU A 292 -13.27 33.38 -7.76
C GLU A 292 -14.49 32.48 -7.95
N LYS A 293 -14.77 32.05 -9.19
CA LYS A 293 -15.98 31.31 -9.55
C LYS A 293 -15.73 29.85 -9.93
N GLU A 294 -14.54 29.55 -10.41
CA GLU A 294 -14.23 28.24 -11.01
C GLU A 294 -12.93 27.68 -10.45
N ILE A 295 -12.85 26.35 -10.43
CA ILE A 295 -11.63 25.59 -10.20
C ILE A 295 -11.27 24.82 -11.47
N LEU A 296 -10.01 24.93 -11.90
CA LEU A 296 -9.45 24.07 -12.94
C LEU A 296 -8.97 22.78 -12.28
N VAL A 297 -9.46 21.64 -12.75
CA VAL A 297 -9.20 20.34 -12.13
C VAL A 297 -8.76 19.31 -13.15
N ALA A 298 -7.85 18.44 -12.71
CA ALA A 298 -7.53 17.19 -13.37
C ALA A 298 -8.28 16.06 -12.67
N GLU A 299 -9.11 15.34 -13.42
CA GLU A 299 -9.96 14.28 -12.87
C GLU A 299 -9.81 13.00 -13.67
N GLY A 300 -9.94 11.86 -13.01
CA GLY A 300 -9.95 10.56 -13.68
C GLY A 300 -11.29 10.26 -14.36
N ASN A 301 -12.41 10.78 -13.85
CA ASN A 301 -13.74 10.47 -14.39
C ASN A 301 -14.51 11.75 -14.71
N ARG A 302 -14.57 12.12 -15.98
CA ARG A 302 -15.44 13.20 -16.45
C ARG A 302 -16.85 12.72 -16.69
N ASP A 303 -17.80 13.29 -15.95
CA ASP A 303 -19.25 13.15 -16.14
C ASP A 303 -19.73 11.69 -16.26
N ASN A 304 -19.16 10.79 -15.46
CA ASN A 304 -19.42 9.33 -15.46
C ASN A 304 -19.06 8.59 -16.77
N ALA A 305 -18.25 9.19 -17.64
CA ALA A 305 -17.76 8.56 -18.86
C ALA A 305 -16.43 7.81 -18.68
N ASN A 306 -15.84 7.82 -17.47
CA ASN A 306 -14.62 7.10 -17.11
C ASN A 306 -13.43 7.38 -18.03
N TYR A 307 -13.14 8.65 -18.30
CA TYR A 307 -11.89 9.05 -18.93
C TYR A 307 -11.28 10.25 -18.20
N SER A 308 -9.94 10.28 -18.16
CA SER A 308 -9.24 11.39 -17.52
C SER A 308 -9.35 12.67 -18.37
N SER A 309 -9.48 13.82 -17.73
CA SER A 309 -9.52 15.10 -18.45
C SER A 309 -9.26 16.30 -17.55
N ILE A 310 -8.96 17.43 -18.19
CA ILE A 310 -8.80 18.74 -17.56
C ILE A 310 -9.97 19.61 -17.94
N PHE A 311 -10.63 20.22 -16.95
CA PHE A 311 -11.74 21.15 -17.19
C PHE A 311 -12.03 22.02 -15.97
N TYR A 312 -12.87 23.03 -16.18
CA TYR A 312 -13.35 23.90 -15.12
C TYR A 312 -14.61 23.34 -14.48
N ARG A 313 -14.70 23.46 -13.15
CA ARG A 313 -15.93 23.25 -12.38
C ARG A 313 -16.29 24.52 -11.60
N ASP A 314 -17.59 24.72 -11.41
CA ASP A 314 -18.10 25.78 -10.54
C ASP A 314 -17.69 25.49 -9.09
N ARG A 315 -17.02 26.47 -8.47
CA ARG A 315 -16.51 26.36 -7.11
C ARG A 315 -17.63 26.28 -6.06
N ARG A 316 -18.83 26.75 -6.40
CA ARG A 316 -19.99 26.75 -5.49
C ARG A 316 -20.86 25.50 -5.63
N HIS A 317 -20.46 24.56 -6.48
CA HIS A 317 -21.26 23.39 -6.79
C HIS A 317 -20.63 22.13 -6.23
N CYS A 318 -21.30 21.52 -5.24
CA CYS A 318 -21.01 20.18 -4.74
C CYS A 318 -19.57 19.97 -4.21
N ILE A 319 -18.81 21.01 -3.87
CA ILE A 319 -17.51 20.84 -3.22
C ILE A 319 -17.73 20.54 -1.74
N LEU A 320 -17.20 19.41 -1.26
CA LEU A 320 -17.19 19.07 0.16
C LEU A 320 -16.02 19.75 0.88
N GLY A 321 -14.86 19.76 0.23
CA GLY A 321 -13.64 20.34 0.77
C GLY A 321 -12.40 19.89 0.00
N TYR A 322 -11.25 20.18 0.59
CA TYR A 322 -9.94 19.97 -0.01
C TYR A 322 -9.03 19.20 0.94
N ILE A 323 -8.17 18.36 0.39
CA ILE A 323 -7.11 17.66 1.11
C ILE A 323 -5.78 18.29 0.70
N ARG A 324 -5.08 18.86 1.69
CA ARG A 324 -3.74 19.42 1.51
C ARG A 324 -2.71 18.52 2.18
N ILE A 325 -2.11 17.61 1.40
CA ILE A 325 -1.07 16.71 1.90
C ILE A 325 0.21 17.50 2.17
N ASP A 326 0.78 17.39 3.37
CA ASP A 326 2.07 18.01 3.68
C ASP A 326 3.17 17.50 2.73
N ASN A 327 3.99 18.39 2.16
CA ASN A 327 5.06 18.04 1.22
C ASN A 327 6.08 17.03 1.80
N ASN A 328 6.26 17.06 3.12
CA ASN A 328 7.15 16.19 3.86
C ASN A 328 6.42 14.96 4.43
N TYR A 329 5.13 14.77 4.13
CA TYR A 329 4.39 13.61 4.59
C TYR A 329 5.08 12.32 4.17
N GLN A 330 5.29 11.47 5.18
CA GLN A 330 5.75 10.11 5.06
C GLN A 330 4.76 9.24 5.80
N TYR A 331 4.25 8.21 5.12
CA TYR A 331 3.38 7.23 5.76
C TYR A 331 4.08 6.61 6.97
N ARG A 332 3.42 6.66 8.12
CA ARG A 332 3.78 5.94 9.34
C ARG A 332 2.50 5.46 10.00
N PHE A 333 2.54 4.26 10.54
CA PHE A 333 1.46 3.70 11.34
C PHE A 333 2.04 3.24 12.68
N SER A 334 1.51 3.80 13.77
CA SER A 334 1.95 3.47 15.14
C SER A 334 0.83 2.84 15.98
N GLY A 335 -0.32 2.55 15.36
CA GLY A 335 -1.45 1.90 16.02
C GLY A 335 -1.34 0.37 16.03
N ASP A 336 -2.37 -0.25 16.59
CA ASP A 336 -2.55 -1.70 16.49
C ASP A 336 -3.41 -2.04 15.28
N TYR A 337 -2.91 -2.96 14.46
CA TYR A 337 -3.59 -3.39 13.25
C TYR A 337 -4.78 -4.29 13.60
N ASN A 338 -5.95 -3.89 13.10
CA ASN A 338 -7.20 -4.64 13.12
C ASN A 338 -7.78 -4.68 11.69
N PRO A 339 -7.85 -5.86 11.05
CA PRO A 339 -8.32 -5.98 9.67
C PRO A 339 -9.83 -5.89 9.49
N PHE A 340 -10.64 -5.91 10.57
CA PHE A 340 -12.10 -6.09 10.55
C PHE A 340 -12.92 -4.83 10.71
#